data_AF-A0A4V1TXZ1-F1
#
_entry.id   AF-A0A4V1TXZ1-F1
#
_cell.length_a   1.000
_cell.length_b   1.000
_cell.length_c   1.000
_cell.angle_alpha   90.00
_cell.angle_beta   90.00
_cell.angle_gamma   90.00
#
_symmetry.space_group_name_H-M   'P 1'
#
loop_
_entity.id
_entity.type
_entity.pdbx_description
1 polymer ?
#
loop_
_entity_poly.entity_id
_entity_poly.type
_entity_poly.pdbx_seq_one_letter_code
_entity_poly.pdbx_strand_id
1 'polypeptide(L)'
;MNNIPMTSTIQRRTVLSALGALTLPACALPPARAPLTTAALATAVDAAYQPLLQEHAIDGMVVGITEGGRSHFFSYGVAARGNPAQTTPETIFELGSLSKCFTATLAAHAQA
;
A
#
# COMPACT_ATOMS: atom_id res chain seq x y z
N MET A 1 -31.75 -61.06 48.06
CA MET A 1 -30.73 -60.19 48.68
C MET A 1 -31.15 -58.75 48.39
N ASN A 2 -31.98 -58.11 49.20
CA ASN A 2 -31.59 -57.23 50.32
C ASN A 2 -30.20 -56.59 50.18
N ASN A 3 -30.15 -55.26 50.15
CA ASN A 3 -29.47 -54.44 51.17
C ASN A 3 -29.90 -52.94 51.11
N ILE A 4 -29.86 -52.33 52.30
CA ILE A 4 -30.47 -51.09 52.84
C ILE A 4 -29.80 -49.78 52.30
N PRO A 5 -30.48 -48.60 52.31
CA PRO A 5 -30.02 -47.36 51.68
C PRO A 5 -29.03 -46.54 52.56
N MET A 6 -28.31 -45.59 51.94
CA MET A 6 -27.45 -44.64 52.65
C MET A 6 -27.63 -43.21 52.14
N THR A 7 -28.06 -42.36 53.07
CA THR A 7 -28.34 -40.92 53.03
C THR A 7 -27.13 -40.04 52.66
N SER A 8 -27.35 -38.94 51.92
CA SER A 8 -26.71 -37.63 52.19
C SER A 8 -27.29 -36.53 51.27
N THR A 9 -28.09 -35.59 51.81
CA THR A 9 -27.71 -34.21 52.18
C THR A 9 -27.88 -33.19 51.03
N ILE A 10 -28.90 -32.35 51.21
CA ILE A 10 -29.34 -31.23 50.37
C ILE A 10 -28.34 -30.06 50.50
N GLN A 11 -27.84 -29.52 49.39
CA GLN A 11 -27.25 -28.18 49.34
C GLN A 11 -28.05 -27.27 48.41
N ARG A 12 -28.75 -26.30 48.99
CA ARG A 12 -29.41 -25.18 48.30
C ARG A 12 -28.33 -24.22 47.81
N ARG A 13 -28.18 -24.06 46.50
CA ARG A 13 -27.31 -23.03 45.89
C ARG A 13 -28.17 -21.80 45.56
N THR A 14 -28.01 -20.74 46.33
CA THR A 14 -28.59 -19.42 46.05
C THR A 14 -27.82 -18.80 44.89
N VAL A 15 -28.49 -18.47 43.79
CA VAL A 15 -27.89 -17.83 42.61
C VAL A 15 -27.99 -16.31 42.77
N LEU A 16 -26.85 -15.64 42.87
CA LEU A 16 -26.74 -14.17 42.94
C LEU A 16 -26.51 -13.65 41.51
N SER A 17 -27.44 -12.83 41.01
CA SER A 17 -27.40 -12.24 39.65
C SER A 17 -26.50 -11.00 39.62
N ALA A 18 -25.56 -10.92 38.67
CA ALA A 18 -24.66 -9.79 38.49
C ALA A 18 -25.17 -8.84 37.38
N LEU A 19 -25.25 -7.54 37.71
CA LEU A 19 -25.62 -6.44 36.82
C LEU A 19 -24.33 -5.88 36.17
N GLY A 20 -24.16 -6.07 34.85
CA GLY A 20 -22.95 -5.67 34.13
C GLY A 20 -23.02 -4.23 33.59
N ALA A 21 -22.02 -3.41 33.90
CA ALA A 21 -21.82 -2.06 33.35
C ALA A 21 -21.15 -2.13 31.97
N LEU A 22 -21.75 -1.49 30.96
CA LEU A 22 -21.27 -1.44 29.57
C LEU A 22 -20.20 -0.35 29.42
N THR A 23 -18.94 -0.74 29.37
CA THR A 23 -17.82 0.15 29.03
C THR A 23 -17.68 0.22 27.50
N LEU A 24 -17.90 1.41 26.92
CA LEU A 24 -17.61 1.67 25.51
C LEU A 24 -16.09 1.67 25.30
N PRO A 25 -15.53 0.83 24.42
CA PRO A 25 -14.11 0.85 24.13
C PRO A 25 -13.80 2.14 23.35
N ALA A 26 -12.89 2.95 23.87
CA ALA A 26 -12.36 4.09 23.13
C ALA A 26 -11.68 3.56 21.86
N CYS A 27 -12.31 3.77 20.71
CA CYS A 27 -11.75 3.44 19.41
C CYS A 27 -10.51 4.33 19.20
N ALA A 28 -9.32 3.75 19.35
CA ALA A 28 -8.07 4.45 19.09
C ALA A 28 -8.00 4.75 17.59
N LEU A 29 -8.15 6.03 17.22
CA LEU A 29 -7.89 6.48 15.86
C LEU A 29 -6.41 6.20 15.56
N PRO A 30 -6.09 5.50 14.45
CA PRO A 30 -4.70 5.31 14.07
C PRO A 30 -4.05 6.67 13.84
N PRO A 31 -2.76 6.85 14.21
CA PRO A 31 -2.07 8.11 13.98
C PRO A 31 -2.09 8.43 12.49
N ALA A 32 -2.29 9.71 12.16
CA ALA A 32 -2.19 10.19 10.79
C ALA A 32 -0.80 9.79 10.24
N ARG A 33 -0.79 9.05 9.12
CA ARG A 33 0.45 8.65 8.46
C ARG A 33 1.21 9.90 8.05
N ALA A 34 2.44 10.06 8.54
CA ALA A 34 3.29 11.16 8.11
C ALA A 34 3.48 11.09 6.58
N PRO A 35 3.42 12.23 5.87
CA PRO A 35 3.64 12.25 4.43
C PRO A 35 5.04 11.71 4.12
N LEU A 36 5.17 10.90 3.06
CA LEU A 36 6.48 10.44 2.63
C LEU A 36 7.33 11.65 2.25
N THR A 37 8.60 11.63 2.67
CA THR A 37 9.57 12.66 2.32
C THR A 37 10.19 12.32 0.97
N THR A 38 10.55 13.35 0.19
CA THR A 38 11.25 13.15 -1.09
C THR A 38 12.54 12.34 -0.90
N ALA A 39 13.25 12.55 0.22
CA ALA A 39 14.47 11.80 0.53
C ALA A 39 14.20 10.30 0.78
N ALA A 40 13.14 9.96 1.52
CA ALA A 40 12.77 8.56 1.73
C ALA A 40 12.34 7.89 0.41
N LEU A 41 11.60 8.61 -0.43
CA LEU A 41 11.25 8.14 -1.78
C LEU A 41 12.50 7.95 -2.65
N ALA A 42 13.44 8.89 -2.65
CA ALA A 42 14.69 8.79 -3.40
C ALA A 42 15.45 7.51 -3.03
N THR A 43 15.68 7.27 -1.74
CA THR A 43 16.36 6.06 -1.25
C THR A 43 15.66 4.78 -1.71
N ALA A 44 14.32 4.75 -1.63
CA ALA A 44 13.55 3.58 -2.04
C ALA A 44 13.63 3.34 -3.56
N VAL A 45 13.51 4.40 -4.36
CA VAL A 45 13.60 4.33 -5.83
C VAL A 45 15.00 3.93 -6.26
N ASP A 46 16.04 4.55 -5.70
CA ASP A 46 17.44 4.22 -6.01
C ASP A 46 17.75 2.75 -5.74
N ALA A 47 17.36 2.25 -4.56
CA ALA A 47 17.57 0.86 -4.18
C ALA A 47 16.81 -0.12 -5.09
N ALA A 48 15.61 0.24 -5.55
CA ALA A 48 14.80 -0.62 -6.41
C ALA A 48 15.30 -0.66 -7.86
N TYR A 49 15.77 0.47 -8.38
CA TYR A 49 15.93 0.64 -9.82
C TYR A 49 17.38 0.78 -10.30
N GLN A 50 18.30 1.35 -9.51
CA GLN A 50 19.71 1.44 -9.93
C GLN A 50 20.33 0.08 -10.29
N PRO A 51 20.07 -1.03 -9.55
CA PRO A 51 20.56 -2.34 -9.94
C PRO A 51 20.05 -2.78 -11.32
N LEU A 52 18.77 -2.49 -11.61
CA LEU A 52 18.11 -2.87 -12.87
C LEU A 52 18.65 -2.12 -14.08
N LEU A 53 19.06 -0.86 -13.91
CA LEU A 53 19.72 -0.12 -15.00
C LEU A 53 20.99 -0.82 -15.46
N GLN A 54 21.78 -1.34 -14.51
CA GLN A 54 23.02 -2.04 -14.82
C GLN A 54 22.74 -3.43 -15.38
N GLU A 55 21.85 -4.19 -14.74
CA GLU A 55 21.54 -5.57 -15.13
C GLU A 55 20.97 -5.66 -16.56
N HIS A 56 20.14 -4.69 -16.96
CA HIS A 56 19.46 -4.70 -18.24
C HIS A 56 20.01 -3.69 -19.25
N ALA A 57 21.14 -3.04 -18.95
CA ALA A 57 21.76 -2.02 -19.79
C ALA A 57 20.76 -0.94 -20.25
N ILE A 58 19.96 -0.44 -19.32
CA ILE A 58 18.97 0.62 -19.58
C ILE A 58 19.71 1.95 -19.63
N ASP A 59 19.78 2.55 -20.82
CA ASP A 59 20.51 3.81 -21.04
C ASP A 59 19.91 5.01 -20.29
N GLY A 60 18.59 5.04 -20.10
CA GLY A 60 17.90 6.13 -19.43
C GLY A 60 16.52 5.73 -18.91
N MET A 61 16.12 6.31 -17.78
CA MET A 61 14.85 6.03 -17.13
C MET A 61 14.36 7.22 -16.30
N VAL A 62 13.04 7.43 -16.25
CA VAL A 62 12.39 8.35 -15.32
C VAL A 62 11.38 7.58 -14.48
N VAL A 63 11.42 7.78 -13.17
CA VAL A 63 10.41 7.27 -12.24
C VAL A 63 9.62 8.46 -11.70
N GLY A 64 8.31 8.50 -12.00
CA GLY A 64 7.37 9.47 -11.46
C GLY A 64 6.49 8.85 -10.38
N ILE A 65 6.35 9.51 -9.23
CA ILE A 65 5.49 9.09 -8.12
C ILE A 65 4.55 10.23 -7.75
N THR A 66 3.24 9.98 -7.76
CA THR A 66 2.23 10.93 -7.27
C THR A 66 1.61 10.40 -5.98
N GLU A 67 1.79 11.12 -4.87
CA GLU A 67 1.22 10.78 -3.56
C GLU A 67 0.77 12.05 -2.83
N GLY A 68 -0.44 12.03 -2.25
CA GLY A 68 -0.95 13.16 -1.46
C GLY A 68 -1.04 14.48 -2.26
N GLY A 69 -1.33 14.40 -3.57
CA GLY A 69 -1.39 15.56 -4.46
C GLY A 69 -0.03 16.15 -4.87
N ARG A 70 1.08 15.52 -4.50
CA ARG A 70 2.44 15.93 -4.88
C ARG A 70 3.04 14.92 -5.85
N SER A 71 3.79 15.40 -6.83
CA SER A 71 4.55 14.57 -7.76
C SER A 71 6.04 14.68 -7.49
N HIS A 72 6.73 13.54 -7.51
CA HIS A 72 8.17 13.41 -7.33
C HIS A 72 8.75 12.69 -8.55
N PHE A 73 9.87 13.18 -9.08
CA PHE A 73 10.52 12.58 -10.24
C PHE A 73 11.98 12.27 -9.95
N PHE A 74 12.42 11.09 -10.41
CA PHE A 74 13.79 10.61 -10.30
C PHE A 74 14.25 10.19 -11.68
N SER A 75 15.30 10.83 -12.20
CA SER A 75 15.79 10.60 -13.56
C SER A 75 17.19 9.98 -13.52
N TYR A 76 17.42 9.04 -14.43
CA TYR A 76 18.65 8.27 -14.53
C TYR A 76 19.13 8.23 -15.98
N GLY A 77 20.45 8.27 -16.16
CA GLY A 77 21.08 8.05 -17.46
C GLY A 77 20.82 9.14 -18.51
N VAL A 78 20.81 8.73 -19.77
CA VAL A 78 20.70 9.61 -20.95
C VAL A 78 19.48 9.26 -21.80
N ALA A 79 18.94 10.26 -22.51
CA ALA A 79 17.74 10.09 -23.34
C ALA A 79 17.99 9.26 -24.62
N ALA A 80 19.22 9.27 -25.17
CA ALA A 80 19.56 8.50 -26.36
C ALA A 80 21.06 8.18 -26.44
N ARG A 81 21.41 6.98 -26.94
CA ARG A 81 22.81 6.58 -27.16
C ARG A 81 23.50 7.52 -28.15
N GLY A 82 24.74 7.90 -27.83
CA GLY A 82 25.51 8.85 -28.63
C GLY A 82 25.09 10.31 -28.47
N ASN A 83 24.03 10.60 -27.70
CA ASN A 83 23.65 11.94 -27.30
C ASN A 83 23.87 12.09 -25.78
N PRO A 84 24.69 13.05 -25.31
CA PRO A 84 24.94 13.23 -23.88
C PRO A 84 23.77 13.87 -23.11
N ALA A 85 22.64 14.17 -23.76
CA ALA A 85 21.47 14.73 -23.10
C ALA A 85 20.96 13.80 -22.00
N GLN A 86 20.97 14.30 -20.77
CA GLN A 86 20.45 13.57 -19.62
C GLN A 86 18.95 13.37 -19.75
N THR A 87 18.47 12.26 -19.21
CA THR A 87 17.03 12.06 -19.03
C THR A 87 16.49 13.08 -18.04
N THR A 88 15.35 13.67 -18.36
CA THR A 88 14.59 14.58 -17.50
C THR A 88 13.12 14.12 -17.41
N PRO A 89 12.32 14.63 -16.47
CA PRO A 89 10.89 14.33 -16.38
C PRO A 89 10.11 14.63 -17.68
N GLU A 90 10.61 15.51 -18.53
CA GLU A 90 10.03 15.91 -19.80
C GLU A 90 10.51 15.07 -20.99
N THR A 91 11.42 14.11 -20.76
CA THR A 91 11.91 13.23 -21.83
C THR A 91 10.76 12.38 -22.38
N ILE A 92 10.61 12.36 -23.70
CA ILE A 92 9.55 11.61 -24.37
C ILE A 92 10.01 10.16 -24.56
N PHE A 93 9.23 9.22 -24.03
CA PHE A 93 9.41 7.78 -24.23
C PHE A 93 8.25 7.19 -25.03
N GLU A 94 8.54 6.18 -25.83
CA GLU A 94 7.52 5.40 -26.52
C GLU A 94 6.72 4.56 -25.51
N LEU A 95 5.40 4.79 -25.44
CA LEU A 95 4.52 4.16 -24.45
C LEU A 95 4.13 2.71 -24.80
N GLY A 96 4.25 2.33 -26.08
CA GLY A 96 3.83 1.01 -26.56
C GLY A 96 2.36 0.72 -26.26
N SER A 97 2.08 -0.44 -25.67
CA SER A 97 0.71 -0.89 -25.35
C SER A 97 -0.01 -0.04 -24.32
N LEU A 98 0.67 0.82 -23.55
CA LEU A 98 0.01 1.79 -22.68
C LEU A 98 -0.83 2.80 -23.49
N SER A 99 -0.49 3.04 -24.76
CA SER A 99 -1.29 3.86 -25.68
C SER A 99 -2.73 3.35 -25.86
N LYS A 100 -2.98 2.05 -25.63
CA LYS A 100 -4.32 1.46 -25.74
C LYS A 100 -5.25 1.96 -24.62
N CYS A 101 -4.72 2.31 -23.45
CA CYS A 101 -5.52 2.90 -22.38
C CYS A 101 -6.14 4.22 -22.86
N PHE A 102 -5.36 5.09 -23.51
CA PHE A 102 -5.87 6.33 -24.09
C PHE A 102 -6.91 6.09 -25.18
N THR A 103 -6.65 5.12 -26.07
CA THR A 103 -7.61 4.75 -27.13
C THR A 103 -8.92 4.23 -26.54
N ALA A 104 -8.86 3.38 -25.51
CA ALA A 104 -10.04 2.86 -24.82
C ALA A 104 -10.81 3.99 -24.11
N THR A 105 -10.12 4.91 -23.43
CA THR A 105 -10.75 6.10 -22.83
C THR A 105 -11.44 6.96 -23.88
N LEU A 106 -10.80 7.19 -25.03
CA LEU A 106 -11.39 7.94 -26.14
C LEU A 106 -12.65 7.24 -26.68
N ALA A 107 -12.61 5.92 -26.86
CA ALA A 107 -13.75 5.14 -27.32
C ALA A 107 -14.91 5.14 -26.31
N ALA A 108 -14.62 5.11 -25.01
CA ALA A 108 -15.61 5.24 -23.95
C ALA A 108 -16.21 6.66 -23.93
N HIS A 109 -15.37 7.69 -24.11
CA HIS A 109 -15.83 9.08 -24.17
C HIS A 109 -16.76 9.35 -25.35
N ALA A 110 -16.49 8.75 -26.52
CA ALA A 110 -17.34 8.90 -27.70
C ALA A 110 -18.71 8.19 -27.59
N GLN A 111 -18.85 7.23 -26.67
CA GLN A 111 -20.11 6.53 -26.39
C GLN A 111 -20.99 7.24 -25.35
N ALA A 112 -20.40 8.09 -24.50
CA ALA A 112 -21.09 8.80 -23.42
C ALA A 112 -21.83 10.04 -23.94
#